data_AF-A0A225UHW7-F1
#
_entry.id   AF-A0A225UHW7-F1
#
_cell.length_a   1.000
_cell.length_b   1.000
_cell.length_c   1.000
_cell.angle_alpha   90.00
_cell.angle_beta   90.00
_cell.angle_gamma   90.00
#
_symmetry.space_group_name_H-M   'P 1'
#
loop_
_entity.id
_entity.type
_entity.pdbx_description
1 polymer ?
#
loop_
_entity_poly.entity_id
_entity_poly.type
_entity_poly.pdbx_seq_one_letter_code
_entity_poly.pdbx_strand_id
1 'polypeptide(L)'
;MESFGTELKETPYPLIAALGSRELQAKVLPLVRAANEEFVPKLHFASLPREHRFPGKKELREKHGTFPNQTQRDFEGYRTQGILKARWLKKHHELLPAVVLLFGEFDPRWSPQEWQQKETTLREEVEKLKRTVSARECRVMLVLMQQVDDAGMAPMNTTEERLTNLRRRLDTDAKGLVLLRSRDLVRGSSVLAKLESSVRNMALEYYKAQSKRVKRYKKALAKTPGFQALHARLSFKIAHYYEFRRYTTKVLQHYEASYRAIIALPLSENEVADGIAYTQVMTMAEFVNFKLCYHLIFSSNNIKGAVDQLQRHMGVYARAIIVADRAYEHWEWVSRQYHVFAQLLAEAVSIRGSLSSSGLDSDVYKEPYLYYSIAAKYAMFRRKAAAKLGLTANTTVSTVTPTGETMSERDFVVVPTVFVGGDPVVSEANAQ
;
A
#
# COMPACT_ATOMS: atom_id res chain seq x y z
N MET A 1 -0.27 -15.06 -10.86
CA MET A 1 0.44 -13.77 -10.65
C MET A 1 1.52 -13.90 -9.58
N GLU A 2 2.17 -15.06 -9.46
CA GLU A 2 2.95 -15.45 -8.27
C GLU A 2 4.16 -14.52 -8.01
N SER A 3 4.72 -13.94 -9.06
CA SER A 3 5.92 -13.09 -9.01
C SER A 3 5.77 -11.72 -8.34
N PHE A 4 4.56 -11.24 -8.06
CA PHE A 4 4.37 -9.94 -7.38
C PHE A 4 4.16 -10.09 -5.87
N GLY A 5 4.46 -9.04 -5.10
CA GLY A 5 3.98 -8.91 -3.73
C GLY A 5 2.44 -8.83 -3.67
N THR A 6 1.85 -9.22 -2.54
CA THR A 6 0.40 -9.16 -2.31
C THR A 6 -0.14 -7.73 -2.49
N GLU A 7 0.64 -6.72 -2.11
CA GLU A 7 0.25 -5.31 -2.14
C GLU A 7 0.03 -4.77 -3.57
N LEU A 8 0.57 -5.46 -4.58
CA LEU A 8 0.32 -5.12 -5.98
C LEU A 8 -0.87 -5.86 -6.56
N LYS A 9 -1.06 -7.14 -6.22
CA LYS A 9 -2.12 -7.99 -6.79
C LYS A 9 -3.50 -7.60 -6.30
N GLU A 10 -3.59 -7.20 -5.04
CA GLU A 10 -4.87 -6.87 -4.43
C GLU A 10 -5.14 -5.37 -4.54
N THR A 11 -6.42 -5.03 -4.72
CA THR A 11 -6.80 -3.63 -4.55
C THR A 11 -6.86 -3.34 -3.05
N PRO A 12 -6.12 -2.34 -2.54
CA PRO A 12 -5.99 -2.11 -1.11
C PRO A 12 -7.32 -1.83 -0.41
N TYR A 13 -7.36 -2.21 0.87
CA TYR A 13 -8.40 -1.84 1.82
C TYR A 13 -7.84 -0.88 2.87
N PRO A 14 -8.58 0.18 3.24
CA PRO A 14 -8.18 1.03 4.35
C PRO A 14 -7.98 0.21 5.64
N LEU A 15 -6.77 0.27 6.19
CA LEU A 15 -6.42 -0.35 7.46
C LEU A 15 -7.02 0.44 8.64
N ILE A 16 -7.77 -0.26 9.48
CA ILE A 16 -8.32 0.22 10.74
C ILE A 16 -7.66 -0.54 11.88
N ALA A 17 -7.02 0.15 12.80
CA ALA A 17 -6.39 -0.47 13.96
C ALA A 17 -7.34 -0.41 15.16
N ALA A 18 -7.73 -1.55 15.70
CA ALA A 18 -8.51 -1.65 16.93
C ALA A 18 -7.58 -1.95 18.12
N LEU A 19 -7.46 -1.00 19.04
CA LEU A 19 -6.67 -1.10 20.27
C LEU A 19 -7.61 -1.29 21.46
N GLY A 20 -7.23 -2.13 22.43
CA GLY A 20 -8.00 -2.36 23.66
C GLY A 20 -7.89 -3.81 24.12
N SER A 21 -8.71 -4.22 25.09
CA SER A 21 -8.74 -5.61 25.54
C SER A 21 -9.29 -6.54 24.46
N ARG A 22 -8.80 -7.79 24.42
CA ARG A 22 -9.27 -8.80 23.46
C ARG A 22 -10.76 -9.08 23.64
N GLU A 23 -11.27 -9.01 24.86
CA GLU A 23 -12.67 -9.27 25.18
C GLU A 23 -13.62 -8.24 24.53
N LEU A 24 -13.33 -6.95 24.68
CA LEU A 24 -14.15 -5.89 24.06
C LEU A 24 -14.10 -5.99 22.53
N GLN A 25 -12.90 -6.21 21.98
CA GLN A 25 -12.71 -6.34 20.54
C GLN A 25 -13.45 -7.57 19.98
N ALA A 26 -13.44 -8.70 20.69
CA ALA A 26 -14.12 -9.93 20.27
C ALA A 26 -15.65 -9.79 20.24
N LYS A 27 -16.23 -8.94 21.10
CA LYS A 27 -17.67 -8.68 21.11
C LYS A 27 -18.12 -7.78 19.94
N VAL A 28 -17.28 -6.84 19.51
CA VAL A 28 -17.66 -5.80 18.53
C VAL A 28 -17.16 -6.10 17.12
N LEU A 29 -15.90 -6.47 16.95
CA LEU A 29 -15.26 -6.56 15.63
C LEU A 29 -15.91 -7.58 14.68
N PRO A 30 -16.38 -8.78 15.12
CA PRO A 30 -17.05 -9.71 14.21
C PRO A 30 -18.32 -9.12 13.59
N LEU A 31 -19.09 -8.35 14.36
CA LEU A 31 -20.33 -7.73 13.90
C LEU A 31 -20.06 -6.54 12.97
N VAL A 32 -19.05 -5.72 13.29
CA VAL A 32 -18.63 -4.62 12.41
C VAL A 32 -18.04 -5.15 11.10
N ARG A 33 -17.28 -6.25 11.14
CA ARG A 33 -16.77 -6.93 9.93
C ARG A 33 -17.91 -7.48 9.09
N ALA A 34 -18.94 -8.07 9.70
CA ALA A 34 -20.12 -8.52 8.96
C ALA A 34 -20.83 -7.36 8.26
N ALA A 35 -21.05 -6.23 8.95
CA ALA A 35 -21.62 -5.03 8.33
C ALA A 35 -20.74 -4.50 7.19
N ASN A 36 -19.41 -4.57 7.33
CA ASN A 36 -18.46 -4.09 6.33
C ASN A 36 -18.52 -4.86 5.00
N GLU A 37 -19.01 -6.10 4.97
CA GLU A 37 -19.14 -6.89 3.75
C GLU A 37 -20.11 -6.27 2.72
N GLU A 38 -21.06 -5.46 3.19
CA GLU A 38 -22.10 -4.81 2.35
C GLU A 38 -21.60 -3.57 1.60
N PHE A 39 -20.36 -3.12 1.85
CA PHE A 39 -19.86 -1.84 1.35
C PHE A 39 -18.54 -1.96 0.58
N VAL A 40 -18.32 -1.00 -0.33
CA VAL A 40 -17.12 -0.90 -1.15
C VAL A 40 -16.56 0.54 -1.08
N PRO A 41 -15.25 0.76 -0.86
CA PRO A 41 -14.23 -0.25 -0.52
C PRO A 41 -14.44 -0.84 0.87
N LYS A 42 -14.29 -2.16 1.01
CA LYS A 42 -14.19 -2.82 2.32
C LYS A 42 -13.04 -2.25 3.15
N LEU A 43 -13.20 -2.26 4.47
CA LEU A 43 -12.17 -1.91 5.44
C LEU A 43 -11.48 -3.17 5.96
N HIS A 44 -10.19 -3.04 6.30
CA HIS A 44 -9.43 -4.10 6.95
C HIS A 44 -9.24 -3.76 8.44
N PHE A 45 -9.92 -4.48 9.33
CA PHE A 45 -9.84 -4.27 10.78
C PHE A 45 -8.79 -5.19 11.41
N ALA A 46 -7.67 -4.60 11.84
CA ALA A 46 -6.62 -5.28 12.59
C ALA A 46 -6.89 -5.18 14.10
N SER A 47 -7.02 -6.32 14.77
CA SER A 47 -7.10 -6.41 16.23
C SER A 47 -5.69 -6.36 16.81
N LEU A 48 -5.42 -5.35 17.63
CA LEU A 48 -4.09 -5.07 18.16
C LEU A 48 -4.17 -4.86 19.68
N PRO A 49 -3.10 -5.19 20.42
CA PRO A 49 -3.04 -4.95 21.85
C PRO A 49 -3.02 -3.45 22.16
N ARG A 50 -3.46 -3.05 23.35
CA ARG A 50 -3.57 -1.63 23.77
C ARG A 50 -2.21 -0.92 23.75
N GLU A 51 -1.14 -1.66 24.00
CA GLU A 51 0.24 -1.21 24.03
C GLU A 51 0.92 -1.19 22.65
N HIS A 52 0.22 -1.56 21.57
CA HIS A 52 0.78 -1.51 20.22
C HIS A 52 1.34 -0.11 19.89
N ARG A 53 2.44 -0.08 19.14
CA ARG A 53 3.12 1.15 18.72
C ARG A 53 3.18 1.21 17.21
N PHE A 54 2.59 2.27 16.65
CA PHE A 54 2.64 2.50 15.22
C PHE A 54 4.01 3.03 14.77
N PRO A 55 4.42 2.77 13.52
CA PRO A 55 5.68 3.29 13.00
C PRO A 55 5.75 4.82 13.08
N GLY A 56 6.65 5.30 13.92
CA GLY A 56 6.95 6.72 14.05
C GLY A 56 7.29 7.37 12.71
N LYS A 57 7.02 8.66 12.58
CA LYS A 57 7.64 9.46 11.51
C LYS A 57 9.06 9.74 11.95
N LYS A 58 10.05 9.03 11.37
CA LYS A 58 11.46 9.40 11.56
C LYS A 58 11.59 10.89 11.24
N GLU A 59 11.91 11.70 12.26
CA GLU A 59 12.16 13.14 12.14
C GLU A 59 13.49 13.45 11.46
N LEU A 60 14.25 12.41 11.06
CA LEU A 60 15.42 12.61 10.23
C LEU A 60 15.04 13.53 9.08
N ARG A 61 15.94 14.50 8.84
CA ARG A 61 16.07 15.46 7.73
C ARG A 61 15.93 14.86 6.33
N GLU A 62 15.12 13.83 6.12
CA GLU A 62 14.53 13.53 4.85
C GLU A 62 13.66 14.74 4.45
N LYS A 63 14.25 15.61 3.64
CA LYS A 63 13.54 16.50 2.69
C LYS A 63 12.46 15.75 1.86
N HIS A 64 12.33 14.43 2.01
CA HIS A 64 11.45 13.50 1.30
C HIS A 64 10.10 13.22 2.00
N GLY A 65 9.83 13.86 3.14
CA GLY A 65 8.47 13.97 3.66
C GLY A 65 7.74 15.08 2.92
N THR A 66 6.53 14.81 2.43
CA THR A 66 5.63 15.86 1.92
C THR A 66 5.25 16.75 3.11
N PHE A 67 6.06 17.76 3.39
CA PHE A 67 5.80 18.75 4.42
C PHE A 67 4.59 19.61 4.01
N PRO A 68 3.87 20.23 4.96
CA PRO A 68 2.69 21.03 4.63
C PRO A 68 2.98 22.20 3.68
N ASN A 69 4.23 22.67 3.58
CA ASN A 69 4.59 23.94 2.94
C ASN A 69 5.87 23.88 2.06
N GLN A 70 6.07 22.81 1.27
CA GLN A 70 7.23 22.77 0.36
C GLN A 70 7.11 23.81 -0.75
N THR A 71 8.15 24.63 -0.90
CA THR A 71 8.32 25.67 -1.93
C THR A 71 9.33 25.23 -2.99
N GLN A 72 9.44 25.98 -4.09
CA GLN A 72 10.42 25.66 -5.14
C GLN A 72 11.87 25.64 -4.63
N ARG A 73 12.19 26.46 -3.62
CA ARG A 73 13.53 26.53 -3.01
C ARG A 73 13.97 25.24 -2.32
N ASP A 74 13.01 24.39 -1.91
CA ASP A 74 13.34 23.10 -1.28
C ASP A 74 13.97 22.09 -2.25
N PHE A 75 13.88 22.35 -3.56
CA PHE A 75 14.43 21.51 -4.63
C PHE A 75 15.79 22.00 -5.14
N GLU A 76 16.28 23.15 -4.70
CA GLU A 76 17.61 23.63 -5.05
C GLU A 76 18.68 22.67 -4.51
N GLY A 77 19.53 22.17 -5.40
CA GLY A 77 20.55 21.16 -5.08
C GLY A 77 20.01 19.76 -4.74
N TYR A 78 18.69 19.53 -4.86
CA TYR A 78 18.10 18.23 -4.58
C TYR A 78 18.46 17.21 -5.67
N ARG A 79 19.10 16.11 -5.26
CA ARG A 79 19.32 14.95 -6.13
C ARG A 79 18.30 13.86 -5.83
N THR A 80 17.65 13.33 -6.87
CA THR A 80 16.71 12.24 -6.70
C THR A 80 17.47 10.95 -6.45
N GLN A 81 17.19 10.27 -5.35
CA GLN A 81 17.66 8.90 -5.13
C GLN A 81 16.50 7.95 -5.39
N GLY A 82 16.71 7.02 -6.32
CA GLY A 82 15.78 5.98 -6.75
C GLY A 82 14.39 6.46 -7.19
N ILE A 83 13.47 5.51 -7.46
CA ILE A 83 12.10 5.86 -7.90
C ILE A 83 11.07 5.66 -6.78
N LEU A 84 10.96 4.49 -6.16
CA LEU A 84 10.00 4.25 -5.08
C LEU A 84 10.68 3.50 -3.94
N LYS A 85 10.46 3.89 -2.69
CA LYS A 85 11.00 3.15 -1.54
C LYS A 85 10.36 1.76 -1.46
N ALA A 86 11.16 0.70 -1.28
CA ALA A 86 10.72 -0.70 -1.31
C ALA A 86 9.56 -0.99 -0.33
N ARG A 87 9.64 -0.46 0.90
CA ARG A 87 8.63 -0.69 1.95
C ARG A 87 7.44 0.26 1.89
N TRP A 88 7.30 1.09 0.86
CA TRP A 88 6.23 2.10 0.80
C TRP A 88 4.83 1.47 0.71
N LEU A 89 4.65 0.46 -0.14
CA LEU A 89 3.37 -0.25 -0.28
C LEU A 89 2.98 -0.95 1.04
N LYS A 90 3.83 -1.86 1.53
CA LYS A 90 3.68 -2.55 2.81
C LYS A 90 3.31 -1.61 3.96
N LYS A 91 4.00 -0.46 4.05
CA LYS A 91 3.70 0.54 5.09
C LYS A 91 2.24 1.01 5.05
N HIS A 92 1.69 1.28 3.87
CA HIS A 92 0.34 1.81 3.72
C HIS A 92 -0.74 0.73 3.69
N HIS A 93 -0.39 -0.52 3.39
CA HIS A 93 -1.32 -1.66 3.41
C HIS A 93 -1.46 -2.26 4.81
N GLU A 94 -0.35 -2.42 5.53
CA GLU A 94 -0.31 -3.28 6.72
C GLU A 94 0.08 -2.55 8.02
N LEU A 95 0.86 -1.47 7.93
CA LEU A 95 1.50 -0.90 9.13
C LEU A 95 0.89 0.41 9.61
N LEU A 96 0.38 1.25 8.69
CA LEU A 96 -0.11 2.59 9.00
C LEU A 96 -1.64 2.64 8.87
N PRO A 97 -2.39 2.70 9.98
CA PRO A 97 -3.84 2.76 9.90
C PRO A 97 -4.33 4.13 9.41
N ALA A 98 -5.46 4.13 8.71
CA ALA A 98 -6.20 5.36 8.41
C ALA A 98 -6.96 5.87 9.65
N VAL A 99 -7.48 4.94 10.45
CA VAL A 99 -8.23 5.20 11.69
C VAL A 99 -7.78 4.24 12.79
N VAL A 100 -7.62 4.76 14.00
CA VAL A 100 -7.38 3.97 15.21
C VAL A 100 -8.63 4.03 16.07
N LEU A 101 -9.19 2.87 16.38
CA LEU A 101 -10.27 2.68 17.35
C LEU A 101 -9.64 2.34 18.69
N LEU A 102 -9.90 3.14 19.72
CA LEU A 102 -9.53 2.83 21.10
C LEU A 102 -10.77 2.29 21.81
N PHE A 103 -10.74 1.03 22.23
CA PHE A 103 -11.83 0.41 22.99
C PHE A 103 -11.62 0.66 24.48
N GLY A 104 -12.66 1.20 25.12
CA GLY A 104 -12.73 1.41 26.56
C GLY A 104 -14.02 0.84 27.14
N GLU A 105 -14.03 0.67 28.46
CA GLU A 105 -15.22 0.28 29.20
C GLU A 105 -15.99 1.52 29.65
N PHE A 106 -17.28 1.34 29.85
CA PHE A 106 -18.14 2.33 30.48
C PHE A 106 -19.11 1.62 31.43
N ASP A 107 -19.24 2.09 32.66
CA ASP A 107 -20.26 1.62 33.59
C ASP A 107 -21.05 2.83 34.12
N PRO A 108 -22.38 2.88 33.88
CA PRO A 108 -23.20 3.97 34.42
C PRO A 108 -23.22 3.99 35.96
N ARG A 109 -22.90 2.87 36.63
CA ARG A 109 -22.93 2.73 38.09
C ARG A 109 -21.68 3.24 38.79
N TRP A 110 -20.62 3.58 38.06
CA TRP A 110 -19.42 4.17 38.67
C TRP A 110 -19.80 5.38 39.49
N SER A 111 -19.24 5.49 40.70
CA SER A 111 -19.36 6.69 41.53
C SER A 111 -18.76 7.91 40.80
N PRO A 112 -19.11 9.15 41.19
CA PRO A 112 -18.51 10.35 40.60
C PRO A 112 -16.98 10.36 40.62
N GLN A 113 -16.37 9.86 41.71
CA GLN A 113 -14.92 9.78 41.87
C GLN A 113 -14.29 8.74 40.93
N GLU A 114 -14.88 7.54 40.83
CA GLU A 114 -14.42 6.50 39.91
C GLU A 114 -14.53 6.95 38.45
N TRP A 115 -15.67 7.56 38.07
CA TRP A 115 -15.84 8.11 36.72
C TRP A 115 -14.80 9.17 36.43
N GLN A 116 -14.52 10.09 37.35
CA GLN A 116 -13.52 11.13 37.15
C GLN A 116 -12.12 10.56 36.91
N GLN A 117 -11.73 9.49 37.62
CA GLN A 117 -10.46 8.79 37.39
C GLN A 117 -10.42 8.10 36.01
N LYS A 118 -11.49 7.39 35.63
CA LYS A 118 -11.60 6.72 34.32
C LYS A 118 -11.60 7.72 33.17
N GLU A 119 -12.34 8.81 33.30
CA GLU A 119 -12.41 9.90 32.33
C GLU A 119 -11.02 10.54 32.11
N THR A 120 -10.29 10.79 33.21
CA THR A 120 -8.92 11.33 33.15
C THR A 120 -7.98 10.38 32.42
N THR A 121 -8.03 9.09 32.75
CA THR A 121 -7.21 8.06 32.11
C THR A 121 -7.52 7.95 30.61
N LEU A 122 -8.80 7.87 30.24
CA LEU A 122 -9.24 7.79 28.84
C LEU A 122 -8.79 9.03 28.04
N ARG A 123 -8.91 10.21 28.63
CA ARG A 123 -8.45 11.46 28.01
C ARG A 123 -6.95 11.43 27.75
N GLU A 124 -6.15 11.06 28.75
CA GLU A 124 -4.69 11.01 28.61
C GLU A 124 -4.24 10.01 27.54
N GLU A 125 -4.89 8.84 27.47
CA GLU A 125 -4.62 7.85 26.44
C GLU A 125 -5.00 8.34 25.03
N VAL A 126 -6.20 8.89 24.86
CA VAL A 126 -6.64 9.43 23.56
C VAL A 126 -5.70 10.55 23.10
N GLU A 127 -5.33 11.47 24.00
CA GLU A 127 -4.44 12.58 23.67
C GLU A 127 -3.02 12.11 23.35
N LYS A 128 -2.48 11.14 24.11
CA LYS A 128 -1.20 10.50 23.81
C LYS A 128 -1.23 9.82 22.44
N LEU A 129 -2.31 9.11 22.14
CA LEU A 129 -2.48 8.41 20.88
C LEU A 129 -2.58 9.40 19.70
N LYS A 130 -3.42 10.44 19.83
CA LYS A 130 -3.52 11.54 18.84
C LYS A 130 -2.16 12.16 18.59
N ARG A 131 -1.39 12.50 19.63
CA ARG A 131 -0.02 13.04 19.47
C ARG A 131 0.87 12.09 18.69
N THR A 132 0.87 10.81 19.03
CA THR A 132 1.72 9.78 18.40
C THR A 132 1.40 9.60 16.90
N VAL A 133 0.13 9.69 16.52
CA VAL A 133 -0.31 9.42 15.13
C VAL A 133 -0.56 10.70 14.31
N SER A 134 -0.53 11.89 14.93
CA SER A 134 -0.79 13.19 14.29
C SER A 134 0.15 13.48 13.13
N ALA A 135 1.44 13.14 13.26
CA ALA A 135 2.46 13.34 12.23
C ALA A 135 2.18 12.55 10.94
N ARG A 136 1.31 11.54 11.03
CA ARG A 136 0.83 10.70 9.93
C ARG A 136 -0.60 11.06 9.50
N GLU A 137 -1.26 12.00 10.17
CA GLU A 137 -2.65 12.42 9.95
C GLU A 137 -3.69 11.31 10.18
N CYS A 138 -3.33 10.25 10.92
CA CYS A 138 -4.28 9.19 11.26
C CYS A 138 -5.38 9.74 12.18
N ARG A 139 -6.61 9.23 12.02
CA ARG A 139 -7.74 9.58 12.87
C ARG A 139 -7.80 8.69 14.11
N VAL A 140 -8.35 9.19 15.21
CA VAL A 140 -8.55 8.44 16.45
C VAL A 140 -10.03 8.54 16.84
N MET A 141 -10.65 7.42 17.19
CA MET A 141 -12.02 7.33 17.69
C MET A 141 -12.04 6.48 18.96
N LEU A 142 -12.71 6.97 20.00
CA LEU A 142 -12.95 6.23 21.23
C LEU A 142 -14.28 5.48 21.14
N VAL A 143 -14.25 4.16 21.34
CA VAL A 143 -15.41 3.27 21.37
C VAL A 143 -15.57 2.76 22.80
N LEU A 144 -16.60 3.22 23.49
CA LEU A 144 -16.92 2.78 24.84
C LEU A 144 -17.95 1.67 24.79
N MET A 145 -17.71 0.60 25.55
CA MET A 145 -18.65 -0.50 25.72
C MET A 145 -19.26 -0.45 27.11
N GLN A 146 -20.59 -0.31 27.16
CA GLN A 146 -21.35 -0.33 28.39
C GLN A 146 -21.35 -1.75 28.99
N GLN A 147 -20.86 -1.90 30.22
CA GLN A 147 -20.71 -3.22 30.85
C GLN A 147 -22.03 -3.75 31.44
N VAL A 148 -22.92 -2.86 31.90
CA VAL A 148 -24.19 -3.22 32.53
C VAL A 148 -25.32 -2.39 31.96
N ASP A 149 -26.46 -3.02 31.68
CA ASP A 149 -27.65 -2.33 31.17
C ASP A 149 -28.21 -1.35 32.21
N ASP A 150 -28.63 -0.18 31.74
CA ASP A 150 -29.02 1.00 32.54
C ASP A 150 -30.37 0.82 33.29
N ALA A 151 -30.77 -0.43 33.55
CA ALA A 151 -32.09 -0.76 34.10
C ALA A 151 -32.16 -0.42 35.60
N GLY A 152 -32.51 0.83 35.90
CA GLY A 152 -33.15 1.23 37.16
C GLY A 152 -32.24 1.72 38.29
N MET A 153 -30.91 1.79 38.13
CA MET A 153 -29.98 2.14 39.23
C MET A 153 -29.19 3.44 39.03
N ALA A 154 -29.11 3.99 37.81
CA ALA A 154 -28.47 5.29 37.57
C ALA A 154 -29.54 6.39 37.46
N PRO A 155 -29.30 7.61 37.98
CA PRO A 155 -30.19 8.74 37.76
C PRO A 155 -30.39 8.94 36.25
N MET A 156 -31.65 9.13 35.81
CA MET A 156 -31.96 9.48 34.42
C MET A 156 -31.01 10.59 33.96
N ASN A 157 -30.35 10.37 32.80
CA ASN A 157 -29.42 11.30 32.13
C ASN A 157 -27.94 11.27 32.55
N THR A 158 -27.54 10.49 33.56
CA THR A 158 -26.12 10.42 34.00
C THR A 158 -25.19 9.99 32.87
N THR A 159 -25.59 9.00 32.07
CA THR A 159 -24.80 8.50 30.93
C THR A 159 -24.56 9.59 29.88
N GLU A 160 -25.61 10.28 29.46
CA GLU A 160 -25.51 11.31 28.42
C GLU A 160 -24.71 12.53 28.90
N GLU A 161 -24.85 12.92 30.16
CA GLU A 161 -24.04 13.99 30.76
C GLU A 161 -22.55 13.62 30.77
N ARG A 162 -22.20 12.41 31.23
CA ARG A 162 -20.83 11.89 31.26
C ARG A 162 -20.21 11.86 29.86
N LEU A 163 -20.94 11.34 28.87
CA LEU A 163 -20.45 11.29 27.49
C LEU A 163 -20.32 12.68 26.87
N THR A 164 -21.23 13.62 27.18
CA THR A 164 -21.17 15.01 26.69
C THR A 164 -19.95 15.73 27.24
N ASN A 165 -19.69 15.59 28.55
CA ASN A 165 -18.52 16.16 29.19
C ASN A 165 -17.21 15.56 28.66
N LEU A 166 -17.17 14.23 28.48
CA LEU A 166 -16.01 13.57 27.88
C LEU A 166 -15.74 14.05 26.46
N ARG A 167 -16.77 14.22 25.61
CA ARG A 167 -16.61 14.76 24.25
C ARG A 167 -15.99 16.16 24.26
N ARG A 168 -16.48 17.05 25.14
CA ARG A 168 -15.94 18.40 25.32
C ARG A 168 -14.47 18.35 25.73
N ARG A 169 -14.11 17.49 26.69
CA ARG A 169 -12.73 17.35 27.18
C ARG A 169 -11.78 16.73 26.16
N LEU A 170 -12.28 15.89 25.26
CA LEU A 170 -11.51 15.27 24.18
C LEU A 170 -11.37 16.17 22.94
N ASP A 171 -12.00 17.35 22.91
CA ASP A 171 -12.09 18.20 21.72
C ASP A 171 -12.47 17.39 20.48
N THR A 172 -13.52 16.58 20.61
CA THR A 172 -13.99 15.70 19.53
C THR A 172 -15.43 15.99 19.17
N ASP A 173 -15.74 15.90 17.88
CA ASP A 173 -17.11 15.93 17.39
C ASP A 173 -17.88 14.65 17.80
N ALA A 174 -19.17 14.61 17.47
CA ALA A 174 -20.03 13.45 17.76
C ALA A 174 -19.51 12.12 17.17
N LYS A 175 -18.57 12.16 16.21
CA LYS A 175 -18.04 10.96 15.54
C LYS A 175 -16.83 10.38 16.24
N GLY A 176 -16.06 11.16 17.01
CA GLY A 176 -14.88 10.62 17.70
C GLY A 176 -15.14 9.92 19.04
N LEU A 177 -16.39 9.88 19.52
CA LEU A 177 -16.81 9.09 20.69
C LEU A 177 -18.13 8.35 20.43
N VAL A 178 -18.09 7.02 20.46
CA VAL A 178 -19.25 6.14 20.29
C VAL A 178 -19.45 5.29 21.55
N LEU A 179 -20.68 5.20 22.05
CA LEU A 179 -21.08 4.26 23.10
C LEU A 179 -21.82 3.07 22.46
N LEU A 180 -21.42 1.85 22.79
CA LEU A 180 -22.09 0.60 22.42
C LEU A 180 -22.67 -0.07 23.67
N ARG A 181 -23.94 -0.46 23.62
CA ARG A 181 -24.64 -1.20 24.68
C ARG A 181 -24.83 -2.66 24.28
N SER A 182 -25.15 -3.54 25.22
CA SER A 182 -25.37 -4.97 24.96
C SER A 182 -26.43 -5.20 23.87
N ARG A 183 -27.53 -4.43 23.87
CA ARG A 183 -28.56 -4.48 22.82
C ARG A 183 -28.09 -4.09 21.42
N ASP A 184 -26.99 -3.32 21.32
CA ASP A 184 -26.44 -2.89 20.05
C ASP A 184 -25.57 -3.99 19.41
N LEU A 185 -25.17 -5.01 20.17
CA LEU A 185 -24.25 -6.08 19.76
C LEU A 185 -24.96 -7.27 19.12
N VAL A 186 -25.80 -6.97 18.14
CA VAL A 186 -26.53 -7.95 17.35
C VAL A 186 -26.25 -7.73 15.85
N ARG A 187 -26.34 -8.81 15.06
CA ARG A 187 -26.22 -8.69 13.59
C ARG A 187 -27.34 -7.79 13.06
N GLY A 188 -27.02 -6.91 12.11
CA GLY A 188 -27.97 -5.94 11.55
C GLY A 188 -28.26 -4.72 12.44
N SER A 189 -27.54 -4.55 13.56
CA SER A 189 -27.66 -3.37 14.41
C SER A 189 -27.37 -2.07 13.65
N SER A 190 -28.34 -1.15 13.67
CA SER A 190 -28.18 0.17 13.02
C SER A 190 -27.08 1.02 13.67
N VAL A 191 -26.79 0.81 14.96
CA VAL A 191 -25.71 1.49 15.68
C VAL A 191 -24.34 1.01 15.16
N LEU A 192 -24.19 -0.30 14.95
CA LEU A 192 -22.96 -0.86 14.39
C LEU A 192 -22.76 -0.45 12.92
N ALA A 193 -23.83 -0.40 12.13
CA ALA A 193 -23.78 0.12 10.76
C ALA A 193 -23.36 1.60 10.73
N LYS A 194 -23.86 2.42 11.66
CA LYS A 194 -23.44 3.83 11.82
C LYS A 194 -21.97 3.96 12.26
N LEU A 195 -21.52 3.13 13.21
CA LEU A 195 -20.13 3.07 13.63
C LEU A 195 -19.22 2.74 12.43
N GLU A 196 -19.52 1.66 11.73
CA GLU A 196 -18.82 1.24 10.52
C GLU A 196 -18.75 2.40 9.51
N SER A 197 -19.89 2.95 9.11
CA SER A 197 -19.97 4.06 8.15
C SER A 197 -19.15 5.28 8.59
N SER A 198 -19.15 5.62 9.87
CA SER A 198 -18.33 6.70 10.42
C SER A 198 -16.83 6.41 10.25
N VAL A 199 -16.40 5.18 10.58
CA VAL A 199 -15.02 4.71 10.40
C VAL A 199 -14.61 4.74 8.93
N ARG A 200 -15.47 4.25 8.03
CA ARG A 200 -15.24 4.27 6.59
C ARG A 200 -15.04 5.69 6.08
N ASN A 201 -15.90 6.61 6.45
CA ASN A 201 -15.81 8.01 6.04
C ASN A 201 -14.51 8.66 6.52
N MET A 202 -14.10 8.43 7.78
CA MET A 202 -12.81 8.91 8.28
C MET A 202 -11.63 8.33 7.51
N ALA A 203 -11.69 7.04 7.18
CA ALA A 203 -10.64 6.36 6.43
C ALA A 203 -10.53 6.88 4.98
N LEU A 204 -11.66 7.12 4.31
CA LEU A 204 -11.69 7.68 2.96
C LEU A 204 -11.19 9.13 2.92
N GLU A 205 -11.57 9.95 3.91
CA GLU A 205 -11.06 11.32 4.03
C GLU A 205 -9.56 11.34 4.34
N TYR A 206 -9.04 10.39 5.11
CA TYR A 206 -7.59 10.22 5.30
C TYR A 206 -6.87 10.04 3.96
N TYR A 207 -7.28 9.08 3.13
CA TYR A 207 -6.63 8.85 1.83
C TYR A 207 -6.83 10.00 0.85
N LYS A 208 -7.96 10.72 0.93
CA LYS A 208 -8.17 11.95 0.18
C LYS A 208 -7.19 13.05 0.60
N ALA A 209 -6.98 13.25 1.90
CA ALA A 209 -5.99 14.19 2.42
C ALA A 209 -4.57 13.80 1.98
N GLN A 210 -4.20 12.52 2.09
CA GLN A 210 -2.91 12.01 1.62
C GLN A 210 -2.68 12.30 0.13
N SER A 211 -3.69 12.03 -0.71
CA SER A 211 -3.61 12.32 -2.16
C SER A 211 -3.47 13.82 -2.45
N LYS A 212 -4.18 14.69 -1.72
CA LYS A 212 -4.12 16.15 -1.88
C LYS A 212 -2.74 16.69 -1.50
N ARG A 213 -2.16 16.17 -0.42
CA ARG A 213 -0.81 16.53 0.05
C ARG A 213 0.25 16.19 -1.00
N VAL A 214 0.21 14.98 -1.56
CA VAL A 214 1.15 14.56 -2.63
C VAL A 214 0.94 15.37 -3.92
N LYS A 215 -0.31 15.72 -4.26
CA LYS A 215 -0.61 16.59 -5.41
C LYS A 215 -0.02 17.99 -5.28
N ARG A 216 -0.07 18.60 -4.08
CA ARG A 216 0.54 19.92 -3.83
C ARG A 216 2.04 19.88 -4.13
N TYR A 217 2.74 18.85 -3.65
CA TYR A 217 4.15 18.67 -3.92
C TYR A 217 4.44 18.43 -5.42
N LYS A 218 3.64 17.59 -6.10
CA LYS A 218 3.76 17.41 -7.55
C LYS A 218 3.60 18.73 -8.32
N LYS A 219 2.67 19.60 -7.89
CA LYS A 219 2.45 20.92 -8.51
C LYS A 219 3.63 21.86 -8.29
N ALA A 220 4.23 21.86 -7.11
CA ALA A 220 5.44 22.64 -6.84
C ALA A 220 6.62 22.18 -7.71
N LEU A 221 6.76 20.86 -7.89
CA LEU A 221 7.81 20.25 -8.70
C LEU A 221 7.69 20.55 -10.20
N ALA A 222 6.46 20.63 -10.74
CA ALA A 222 6.21 20.77 -12.18
C ALA A 222 6.84 22.02 -12.82
N LYS A 223 7.26 22.99 -12.00
CA LYS A 223 7.96 24.20 -12.45
C LYS A 223 9.47 24.02 -12.61
N THR A 224 10.01 22.85 -12.27
CA THR A 224 11.44 22.57 -12.31
C THR A 224 11.72 21.37 -13.23
N PRO A 225 12.46 21.54 -14.34
CA PRO A 225 12.80 20.43 -15.23
C PRO A 225 13.75 19.43 -14.55
N GLY A 226 13.85 18.21 -15.09
CA GLY A 226 14.83 17.21 -14.64
C GLY A 226 14.40 16.26 -13.52
N PHE A 227 13.16 16.33 -13.04
CA PHE A 227 12.66 15.50 -11.92
C PHE A 227 11.69 14.37 -12.33
N GLN A 228 11.96 13.69 -13.44
CA GLN A 228 11.04 12.67 -13.97
C GLN A 228 10.79 11.50 -13.01
N ALA A 229 11.83 11.02 -12.32
CA ALA A 229 11.67 9.95 -11.32
C ALA A 229 10.78 10.37 -10.14
N LEU A 230 10.83 11.65 -9.73
CA LEU A 230 9.87 12.18 -8.75
C LEU A 230 8.46 12.29 -9.35
N HIS A 231 8.31 12.72 -10.60
CA HIS A 231 7.00 12.75 -11.25
C HIS A 231 6.36 11.34 -11.33
N ALA A 232 7.15 10.33 -11.66
CA ALA A 232 6.75 8.92 -11.61
C ALA A 232 6.30 8.54 -10.18
N ARG A 233 7.19 8.69 -9.20
CA ARG A 233 6.94 8.40 -7.77
C ARG A 233 5.66 9.03 -7.26
N LEU A 234 5.48 10.33 -7.48
CA LEU A 234 4.36 11.07 -6.94
C LEU A 234 3.05 10.69 -7.62
N SER A 235 3.08 10.47 -8.94
CA SER A 235 1.90 10.02 -9.69
C SER A 235 1.48 8.62 -9.26
N PHE A 236 2.43 7.70 -9.09
CA PHE A 236 2.20 6.37 -8.53
C PHE A 236 1.50 6.45 -7.16
N LYS A 237 2.06 7.24 -6.22
CA LYS A 237 1.50 7.39 -4.87
C LYS A 237 0.08 7.96 -4.89
N ILE A 238 -0.17 8.96 -5.75
CA ILE A 238 -1.50 9.55 -5.91
C ILE A 238 -2.49 8.51 -6.44
N ALA A 239 -2.12 7.76 -7.48
CA ALA A 239 -2.95 6.70 -8.05
C ALA A 239 -3.30 5.66 -7.01
N HIS A 240 -2.30 5.20 -6.26
CA HIS A 240 -2.47 4.20 -5.23
C HIS A 240 -3.36 4.66 -4.07
N TYR A 241 -3.29 5.94 -3.66
CA TYR A 241 -4.26 6.51 -2.71
C TYR A 241 -5.69 6.60 -3.26
N TYR A 242 -5.86 6.69 -4.58
CA TYR A 242 -7.18 6.57 -5.20
C TYR A 242 -7.69 5.12 -5.25
N GLU A 243 -6.80 4.11 -5.26
CA GLU A 243 -7.21 2.70 -5.16
C GLU A 243 -7.91 2.42 -3.83
N PHE A 244 -7.35 2.91 -2.71
CA PHE A 244 -7.99 2.82 -1.38
C PHE A 244 -9.41 3.41 -1.34
N ARG A 245 -9.75 4.28 -2.30
CA ARG A 245 -11.04 4.96 -2.41
C ARG A 245 -11.91 4.45 -3.55
N ARG A 246 -11.44 3.46 -4.32
CA ARG A 246 -12.14 2.88 -5.49
C ARG A 246 -12.53 3.92 -6.55
N TYR A 247 -11.72 4.97 -6.71
CA TYR A 247 -11.99 5.98 -7.74
C TYR A 247 -11.26 5.64 -9.05
N THR A 248 -11.78 4.63 -9.77
CA THR A 248 -11.15 4.02 -10.96
C THR A 248 -10.66 5.02 -12.00
N THR A 249 -11.45 6.03 -12.37
CA THR A 249 -11.04 7.05 -13.37
C THR A 249 -9.78 7.79 -12.94
N LYS A 250 -9.67 8.14 -11.64
CA LYS A 250 -8.48 8.81 -11.10
C LYS A 250 -7.31 7.87 -10.90
N VAL A 251 -7.56 6.61 -10.59
CA VAL A 251 -6.53 5.56 -10.53
C VAL A 251 -5.85 5.44 -11.90
N LEU A 252 -6.62 5.21 -12.96
CA LEU A 252 -6.11 5.08 -14.33
C LEU A 252 -5.39 6.37 -14.79
N GLN A 253 -6.00 7.54 -14.56
CA GLN A 253 -5.39 8.83 -14.91
C GLN A 253 -4.00 9.02 -14.29
N HIS A 254 -3.86 8.70 -13.00
CA HIS A 254 -2.61 8.94 -12.28
C HIS A 254 -1.57 7.83 -12.49
N TYR A 255 -1.99 6.58 -12.72
CA TYR A 255 -1.08 5.53 -13.15
C TYR A 255 -0.56 5.78 -14.56
N GLU A 256 -1.39 6.25 -15.50
CA GLU A 256 -0.92 6.62 -16.84
C GLU A 256 0.08 7.78 -16.76
N ALA A 257 -0.18 8.79 -15.92
CA ALA A 257 0.78 9.87 -15.68
C ALA A 257 2.10 9.37 -15.05
N SER A 258 2.04 8.35 -14.21
CA SER A 258 3.23 7.69 -13.67
C SER A 258 4.00 6.97 -14.77
N TYR A 259 3.29 6.19 -15.60
CA TYR A 259 3.88 5.42 -16.68
C TYR A 259 4.60 6.32 -17.69
N ARG A 260 3.96 7.42 -18.11
CA ARG A 260 4.56 8.42 -19.01
C ARG A 260 5.84 9.04 -18.45
N ALA A 261 5.91 9.27 -17.15
CA ALA A 261 7.12 9.78 -16.52
C ALA A 261 8.22 8.72 -16.44
N ILE A 262 7.86 7.43 -16.32
CA ILE A 262 8.83 6.31 -16.28
C ILE A 262 9.44 6.07 -17.67
N ILE A 263 8.64 6.03 -18.73
CA ILE A 263 9.16 5.84 -20.10
C ILE A 263 10.07 6.98 -20.57
N ALA A 264 9.99 8.14 -19.92
CA ALA A 264 10.85 9.29 -20.21
C ALA A 264 12.19 9.24 -19.44
N LEU A 265 12.38 8.26 -18.56
CA LEU A 265 13.66 8.05 -17.88
C LEU A 265 14.64 7.31 -18.80
N PRO A 266 15.92 7.70 -18.81
CA PRO A 266 16.94 6.94 -19.51
C PRO A 266 17.12 5.57 -18.86
N LEU A 267 17.42 4.57 -19.68
CA LEU A 267 17.88 3.27 -19.21
C LEU A 267 19.41 3.29 -19.22
N SER A 268 20.00 3.60 -18.07
CA SER A 268 21.45 3.67 -17.87
C SER A 268 21.91 2.58 -16.91
N GLU A 269 23.05 1.96 -17.22
CA GLU A 269 23.75 1.07 -16.30
C GLU A 269 24.44 1.86 -15.18
N ASN A 270 24.90 3.08 -15.47
CA ASN A 270 25.63 3.93 -14.53
C ASN A 270 24.67 4.66 -13.56
N GLU A 271 24.30 4.01 -12.46
CA GLU A 271 23.47 4.59 -11.37
C GLU A 271 24.12 5.82 -10.72
N VAL A 272 25.45 5.98 -10.83
CA VAL A 272 26.22 7.06 -10.18
C VAL A 272 25.81 8.46 -10.68
N ALA A 273 25.33 8.58 -11.93
CA ALA A 273 25.03 9.88 -12.54
C ALA A 273 23.74 10.52 -12.00
N ASP A 274 22.68 9.73 -11.82
CA ASP A 274 21.34 10.22 -11.47
C ASP A 274 20.71 9.52 -10.26
N GLY A 275 21.39 8.53 -9.67
CA GLY A 275 20.91 7.75 -8.53
C GLY A 275 19.77 6.80 -8.86
N ILE A 276 19.57 6.44 -10.13
CA ILE A 276 18.48 5.59 -10.61
C ILE A 276 19.02 4.50 -11.55
N ALA A 277 19.17 3.28 -11.04
CA ALA A 277 19.52 2.13 -11.88
C ALA A 277 18.41 1.77 -12.89
N TYR A 278 18.76 1.25 -14.07
CA TYR A 278 17.79 0.78 -15.08
C TYR A 278 16.84 -0.29 -14.52
N THR A 279 17.30 -1.14 -13.60
CA THR A 279 16.50 -2.16 -12.90
C THR A 279 15.35 -1.55 -12.09
N GLN A 280 15.57 -0.37 -11.48
CA GLN A 280 14.52 0.38 -10.81
C GLN A 280 13.48 0.90 -11.82
N VAL A 281 13.93 1.41 -12.98
CA VAL A 281 13.04 1.89 -14.05
C VAL A 281 12.17 0.74 -14.56
N MET A 282 12.78 -0.40 -14.91
CA MET A 282 12.10 -1.60 -15.41
C MET A 282 11.08 -2.14 -14.41
N THR A 283 11.46 -2.25 -13.14
CA THR A 283 10.57 -2.74 -12.07
C THR A 283 9.40 -1.80 -11.84
N MET A 284 9.64 -0.49 -11.84
CA MET A 284 8.55 0.50 -11.70
C MET A 284 7.64 0.55 -12.92
N ALA A 285 8.17 0.42 -14.14
CA ALA A 285 7.39 0.33 -15.36
C ALA A 285 6.48 -0.89 -15.32
N GLU A 286 7.01 -2.03 -14.88
CA GLU A 286 6.26 -3.26 -14.67
C GLU A 286 5.14 -3.09 -13.63
N PHE A 287 5.42 -2.51 -12.45
CA PHE A 287 4.41 -2.31 -11.40
C PHE A 287 3.25 -1.44 -11.90
N VAL A 288 3.56 -0.37 -12.63
CA VAL A 288 2.54 0.52 -13.19
C VAL A 288 1.78 -0.14 -14.32
N ASN A 289 2.46 -0.88 -15.21
CA ASN A 289 1.83 -1.62 -16.29
C ASN A 289 0.83 -2.64 -15.75
N PHE A 290 1.23 -3.43 -14.74
CA PHE A 290 0.37 -4.36 -14.04
C PHE A 290 -0.90 -3.67 -13.51
N LYS A 291 -0.74 -2.57 -12.76
CA LYS A 291 -1.88 -1.84 -12.18
C LYS A 291 -2.81 -1.25 -13.25
N LEU A 292 -2.27 -0.73 -14.35
CA LEU A 292 -3.08 -0.25 -15.47
C LEU A 292 -3.90 -1.37 -16.08
N CYS A 293 -3.27 -2.49 -16.46
CA CYS A 293 -3.96 -3.65 -17.03
C CYS A 293 -5.01 -4.20 -16.06
N TYR A 294 -4.66 -4.36 -14.78
CA TYR A 294 -5.57 -4.84 -13.74
C TYR A 294 -6.83 -3.96 -13.65
N HIS A 295 -6.69 -2.63 -13.54
CA HIS A 295 -7.86 -1.75 -13.42
C HIS A 295 -8.65 -1.64 -14.72
N LEU A 296 -7.99 -1.68 -15.89
CA LEU A 296 -8.69 -1.72 -17.17
C LEU A 296 -9.56 -2.97 -17.27
N ILE A 297 -9.03 -4.15 -16.91
CA ILE A 297 -9.73 -5.42 -16.97
C ILE A 297 -10.83 -5.52 -15.90
N PHE A 298 -10.48 -5.35 -14.62
CA PHE A 298 -11.39 -5.66 -13.51
C PHE A 298 -12.27 -4.50 -13.08
N SER A 299 -11.80 -3.26 -13.19
CA SER A 299 -12.55 -2.08 -12.70
C SER A 299 -13.32 -1.36 -13.80
N SER A 300 -12.85 -1.40 -15.05
CA SER A 300 -13.48 -0.69 -16.19
C SER A 300 -14.02 -1.61 -17.28
N ASN A 301 -13.80 -2.93 -17.19
CA ASN A 301 -14.15 -3.91 -18.23
C ASN A 301 -13.67 -3.51 -19.64
N ASN A 302 -12.54 -2.80 -19.71
CA ASN A 302 -11.95 -2.29 -20.93
C ASN A 302 -10.79 -3.21 -21.38
N ILE A 303 -11.13 -4.32 -22.01
CA ILE A 303 -10.18 -5.33 -22.45
C ILE A 303 -9.26 -4.78 -23.55
N LYS A 304 -9.81 -4.04 -24.51
CA LYS A 304 -9.03 -3.36 -25.55
C LYS A 304 -7.95 -2.46 -24.95
N GLY A 305 -8.33 -1.60 -24.01
CA GLY A 305 -7.36 -0.71 -23.35
C GLY A 305 -6.25 -1.47 -22.64
N ALA A 306 -6.55 -2.63 -22.03
CA ALA A 306 -5.54 -3.46 -21.38
C ALA A 306 -4.57 -4.10 -22.39
N VAL A 307 -5.10 -4.57 -23.53
CA VAL A 307 -4.28 -5.09 -24.65
C VAL A 307 -3.38 -4.00 -25.22
N ASP A 308 -3.94 -2.83 -25.53
CA ASP A 308 -3.19 -1.68 -26.04
C ASP A 308 -2.07 -1.27 -25.07
N GLN A 309 -2.36 -1.27 -23.76
CA GLN A 309 -1.40 -0.95 -22.72
C GLN A 309 -0.25 -1.97 -22.69
N LEU A 310 -0.53 -3.28 -22.75
CA LEU A 310 0.50 -4.30 -22.83
C LEU A 310 1.33 -4.13 -24.12
N GLN A 311 0.69 -3.95 -25.27
CA GLN A 311 1.38 -3.79 -26.54
C GLN A 311 2.31 -2.57 -26.52
N ARG A 312 1.85 -1.42 -26.00
CA ARG A 312 2.70 -0.25 -25.79
C ARG A 312 3.87 -0.56 -24.86
N HIS A 313 3.61 -1.27 -23.77
CA HIS A 313 4.66 -1.63 -22.80
C HIS A 313 5.74 -2.50 -23.43
N MET A 314 5.35 -3.52 -24.18
CA MET A 314 6.29 -4.41 -24.86
C MET A 314 6.98 -3.71 -26.04
N GLY A 315 6.30 -2.80 -26.73
CA GLY A 315 6.90 -1.98 -27.79
C GLY A 315 8.06 -1.11 -27.29
N VAL A 316 7.98 -0.62 -26.04
CA VAL A 316 9.06 0.16 -25.42
C VAL A 316 10.20 -0.74 -24.92
N TYR A 317 9.87 -1.81 -24.17
CA TYR A 317 10.87 -2.51 -23.36
C TYR A 317 11.32 -3.87 -23.90
N ALA A 318 10.61 -4.53 -24.83
CA ALA A 318 10.94 -5.90 -25.23
C ALA A 318 12.37 -6.07 -25.76
N ARG A 319 12.94 -5.01 -26.33
CA ARG A 319 14.30 -4.99 -26.92
C ARG A 319 15.30 -4.13 -26.13
N ALA A 320 14.91 -3.65 -24.95
CA ALA A 320 15.73 -2.75 -24.12
C ALA A 320 16.78 -3.52 -23.30
N ILE A 321 17.61 -4.34 -23.95
CA ILE A 321 18.72 -5.02 -23.30
C ILE A 321 19.81 -3.99 -23.05
N ILE A 322 20.05 -3.67 -21.78
CA ILE A 322 21.03 -2.66 -21.37
C ILE A 322 22.40 -3.29 -21.15
N VAL A 323 22.45 -4.35 -20.36
CA VAL A 323 23.70 -5.05 -20.02
C VAL A 323 23.68 -6.45 -20.65
N ALA A 324 24.71 -6.75 -21.45
CA ALA A 324 24.74 -7.97 -22.27
C ALA A 324 24.88 -9.26 -21.44
N ASP A 325 25.65 -9.20 -20.34
CA ASP A 325 25.83 -10.31 -19.39
C ASP A 325 24.56 -10.57 -18.54
N ARG A 326 23.64 -9.62 -18.43
CA ARG A 326 22.32 -9.77 -17.79
C ARG A 326 21.19 -9.99 -18.79
N ALA A 327 21.50 -10.33 -20.06
CA ALA A 327 20.48 -10.55 -21.08
C ALA A 327 19.48 -11.66 -20.71
N TYR A 328 19.88 -12.66 -19.91
CA TYR A 328 18.97 -13.69 -19.42
C TYR A 328 17.89 -13.11 -18.48
N GLU A 329 18.24 -12.16 -17.61
CA GLU A 329 17.29 -11.48 -16.71
C GLU A 329 16.30 -10.63 -17.50
N HIS A 330 16.77 -9.98 -18.57
CA HIS A 330 15.90 -9.24 -19.48
C HIS A 330 14.86 -10.16 -20.13
N TRP A 331 15.28 -11.31 -20.67
CA TRP A 331 14.33 -12.27 -21.27
C TRP A 331 13.40 -12.93 -20.27
N GLU A 332 13.87 -13.17 -19.04
CA GLU A 332 12.99 -13.54 -17.92
C GLU A 332 11.92 -12.47 -17.70
N TRP A 333 12.32 -11.20 -17.60
CA TRP A 333 11.42 -10.09 -17.39
C TRP A 333 10.38 -9.98 -18.53
N VAL A 334 10.80 -10.08 -19.78
CA VAL A 334 9.90 -10.05 -20.96
C VAL A 334 8.91 -11.22 -20.93
N SER A 335 9.40 -12.44 -20.68
CA SER A 335 8.55 -13.63 -20.53
C SER A 335 7.49 -13.43 -19.45
N ARG A 336 7.90 -12.84 -18.32
CA ARG A 336 7.05 -12.60 -17.16
C ARG A 336 5.95 -11.58 -17.45
N GLN A 337 6.22 -10.53 -18.23
CA GLN A 337 5.18 -9.56 -18.62
C GLN A 337 4.01 -10.24 -19.34
N TYR A 338 4.31 -11.08 -20.34
CA TYR A 338 3.28 -11.82 -21.08
C TYR A 338 2.57 -12.85 -20.21
N HIS A 339 3.32 -13.59 -19.39
CA HIS A 339 2.75 -14.60 -18.50
C HIS A 339 1.75 -14.00 -17.51
N VAL A 340 2.11 -12.86 -16.90
CA VAL A 340 1.26 -12.16 -15.93
C VAL A 340 0.00 -11.62 -16.62
N PHE A 341 0.11 -11.06 -17.82
CA PHE A 341 -1.06 -10.60 -18.55
C PHE A 341 -2.01 -11.74 -18.92
N ALA A 342 -1.47 -12.90 -19.30
CA ALA A 342 -2.24 -14.12 -19.51
C ALA A 342 -3.02 -14.53 -18.25
N GLN A 343 -2.39 -14.45 -17.08
CA GLN A 343 -3.04 -14.75 -15.80
C GLN A 343 -4.17 -13.77 -15.49
N LEU A 344 -3.99 -12.47 -15.74
CA LEU A 344 -5.04 -11.46 -15.55
C LEU A 344 -6.27 -11.74 -16.43
N LEU A 345 -6.04 -12.11 -17.70
CA LEU A 345 -7.13 -12.48 -18.62
C LEU A 345 -7.80 -13.79 -18.18
N ALA A 346 -7.03 -14.81 -17.80
CA ALA A 346 -7.57 -16.10 -17.36
C ALA A 346 -8.45 -15.96 -16.11
N GLU A 347 -8.02 -15.15 -15.14
CA GLU A 347 -8.83 -14.86 -13.96
C GLU A 347 -10.10 -14.08 -14.34
N ALA A 348 -9.98 -13.07 -15.22
CA ALA A 348 -11.13 -12.34 -15.70
C ALA A 348 -12.15 -13.22 -16.45
N VAL A 349 -11.67 -14.21 -17.23
CA VAL A 349 -12.49 -15.25 -17.88
C VAL A 349 -13.15 -16.13 -16.82
N SER A 350 -12.43 -16.59 -15.80
CA SER A 350 -13.03 -17.43 -14.73
C SER A 350 -14.16 -16.73 -13.97
N ILE A 351 -14.10 -15.40 -13.84
CA ILE A 351 -15.12 -14.61 -13.15
C ILE A 351 -16.32 -14.30 -14.06
N ARG A 352 -16.11 -14.09 -15.36
CA ARG A 352 -17.13 -13.58 -16.29
C ARG A 352 -17.57 -14.56 -17.38
N GLY A 353 -16.96 -15.73 -17.48
CA GLY A 353 -17.16 -16.71 -18.54
C GLY A 353 -16.48 -16.31 -19.86
N SER A 354 -16.79 -15.13 -20.40
CA SER A 354 -16.17 -14.62 -21.63
C SER A 354 -15.86 -13.12 -21.54
N LEU A 355 -14.80 -12.71 -22.24
CA LEU A 355 -14.36 -11.33 -22.29
C LEU A 355 -14.92 -10.63 -23.54
N SER A 356 -15.20 -9.33 -23.39
CA SER A 356 -15.69 -8.48 -24.47
C SER A 356 -14.66 -8.35 -25.59
N SER A 357 -15.11 -8.51 -26.83
CA SER A 357 -14.34 -8.23 -28.05
C SER A 357 -14.42 -6.77 -28.50
N SER A 358 -15.16 -5.92 -27.79
CA SER A 358 -15.46 -4.57 -28.25
C SER A 358 -14.19 -3.75 -28.49
N GLY A 359 -14.03 -3.31 -29.74
CA GLY A 359 -12.91 -2.49 -30.19
C GLY A 359 -11.59 -3.24 -30.38
N LEU A 360 -11.53 -4.57 -30.20
CA LEU A 360 -10.33 -5.34 -30.52
C LEU A 360 -10.22 -5.56 -32.05
N ASP A 361 -9.00 -5.49 -32.56
CA ASP A 361 -8.72 -5.80 -33.97
C ASP A 361 -8.85 -7.31 -34.27
N SER A 362 -8.72 -8.16 -33.24
CA SER A 362 -8.89 -9.60 -33.33
C SER A 362 -9.31 -10.18 -31.99
N ASP A 363 -10.22 -11.16 -32.03
CA ASP A 363 -10.69 -11.89 -30.85
C ASP A 363 -9.57 -12.66 -30.15
N VAL A 364 -8.50 -13.04 -30.86
CA VAL A 364 -7.38 -13.77 -30.24
C VAL A 364 -6.68 -12.93 -29.17
N TYR A 365 -6.77 -11.61 -29.21
CA TYR A 365 -6.11 -10.73 -28.23
C TYR A 365 -6.75 -10.72 -26.84
N LYS A 366 -7.99 -11.19 -26.68
CA LYS A 366 -8.58 -11.41 -25.35
C LYS A 366 -8.30 -12.81 -24.79
N GLU A 367 -7.66 -13.68 -25.58
CA GLU A 367 -7.46 -15.08 -25.20
C GLU A 367 -6.16 -15.29 -24.40
N PRO A 368 -6.22 -15.90 -23.20
CA PRO A 368 -5.03 -16.12 -22.37
C PRO A 368 -3.94 -16.98 -23.03
N TYR A 369 -4.33 -17.99 -23.82
CA TYR A 369 -3.39 -18.94 -24.42
C TYR A 369 -2.37 -18.26 -25.35
N LEU A 370 -2.77 -17.17 -26.03
CA LEU A 370 -1.89 -16.39 -26.88
C LEU A 370 -0.68 -15.93 -26.07
N TYR A 371 -0.91 -15.29 -24.94
CA TYR A 371 0.14 -14.68 -24.12
C TYR A 371 0.97 -15.72 -23.37
N TYR A 372 0.38 -16.85 -22.97
CA TYR A 372 1.17 -17.98 -22.45
C TYR A 372 2.13 -18.55 -23.50
N SER A 373 1.70 -18.67 -24.76
CA SER A 373 2.58 -19.14 -25.85
C SER A 373 3.75 -18.18 -26.11
N ILE A 374 3.49 -16.86 -26.07
CA ILE A 374 4.52 -15.84 -26.22
C ILE A 374 5.48 -15.85 -25.03
N ALA A 375 4.97 -16.00 -23.80
CA ALA A 375 5.79 -16.15 -22.60
C ALA A 375 6.73 -17.35 -22.72
N ALA A 376 6.22 -18.52 -23.12
CA ALA A 376 7.03 -19.72 -23.33
C ALA A 376 8.15 -19.50 -24.37
N LYS A 377 7.85 -18.77 -25.46
CA LYS A 377 8.87 -18.37 -26.45
C LYS A 377 10.00 -17.55 -25.82
N TYR A 378 9.69 -16.53 -25.02
CA TYR A 378 10.72 -15.71 -24.36
C TYR A 378 11.45 -16.46 -23.23
N ALA A 379 10.79 -17.41 -22.56
CA ALA A 379 11.46 -18.32 -21.64
C ALA A 379 12.53 -19.18 -22.34
N MET A 380 12.33 -19.57 -23.61
CA MET A 380 13.39 -20.21 -24.40
C MET A 380 14.55 -19.25 -24.70
N PHE A 381 14.28 -17.97 -24.95
CA PHE A 381 15.34 -16.96 -25.17
C PHE A 381 16.16 -16.73 -23.89
N ARG A 382 15.50 -16.68 -22.73
CA ARG A 382 16.17 -16.67 -21.42
C ARG A 382 17.15 -17.83 -21.29
N ARG A 383 16.70 -19.07 -21.54
CA ARG A 383 17.55 -20.27 -21.45
C ARG A 383 18.75 -20.20 -22.39
N LYS A 384 18.54 -19.76 -23.63
CA LYS A 384 19.63 -19.58 -24.61
C LYS A 384 20.64 -18.51 -24.17
N ALA A 385 20.17 -17.39 -23.61
CA ALA A 385 21.05 -16.34 -23.11
C ALA A 385 21.87 -16.80 -21.89
N ALA A 386 21.25 -17.52 -20.95
CA ALA A 386 21.94 -18.11 -19.81
C ALA A 386 22.99 -19.15 -20.26
N ALA A 387 22.67 -19.99 -21.26
CA ALA A 387 23.59 -20.99 -21.78
C ALA A 387 24.84 -20.37 -22.42
N LYS A 388 24.69 -19.23 -23.13
CA LYS A 388 25.82 -18.49 -23.70
C LYS A 388 26.81 -17.98 -22.65
N LEU A 389 26.35 -17.80 -21.41
CA LEU A 389 27.15 -17.34 -20.27
C LEU A 389 27.64 -18.50 -19.40
N GLY A 390 27.40 -19.76 -19.80
CA GLY A 390 27.78 -20.93 -19.01
C GLY A 390 26.91 -21.18 -17.76
N LEU A 391 25.80 -20.45 -17.60
CA LEU A 391 24.96 -20.51 -16.39
C LEU A 391 23.97 -21.69 -16.35
N THR A 392 23.96 -22.55 -17.38
CA THR A 392 22.99 -23.67 -17.51
C THR A 392 23.57 -25.04 -17.18
N ALA A 393 24.85 -25.13 -16.81
CA ALA A 393 25.43 -26.37 -16.32
C ALA A 393 25.05 -26.56 -14.84
N ASN A 394 24.75 -27.80 -14.44
CA ASN A 394 24.85 -28.20 -13.03
C ASN A 394 26.33 -28.14 -12.67
N THR A 395 26.82 -26.95 -12.33
CA THR A 395 28.10 -26.81 -11.64
C THR A 395 27.88 -27.43 -10.28
N THR A 396 28.20 -28.72 -10.15
CA THR A 396 28.75 -29.21 -8.91
C THR A 396 29.85 -28.24 -8.57
N VAL A 397 29.60 -27.37 -7.59
CA VAL A 397 30.61 -26.46 -7.06
C VAL A 397 31.67 -27.37 -6.46
N SER A 398 32.67 -27.74 -7.24
CA SER A 398 33.89 -28.31 -6.71
C SER A 398 34.55 -27.16 -5.96
N THR A 399 34.35 -27.13 -4.65
CA THR A 399 35.18 -26.40 -3.70
C THR A 399 36.59 -26.97 -3.76
N VAL A 400 37.34 -26.61 -4.80
CA VAL A 400 38.78 -26.81 -4.85
C VAL A 400 39.41 -25.43 -4.84
N THR A 401 39.80 -24.99 -3.66
CA THR A 401 40.73 -23.89 -3.45
C THR A 401 42.16 -24.44 -3.55
N PRO A 402 42.98 -24.06 -4.55
CA PRO A 402 44.42 -24.23 -4.46
C PRO A 402 45.02 -22.97 -3.83
N THR A 403 44.70 -22.73 -2.54
CA THR A 403 45.46 -21.92 -1.55
C THR A 403 44.54 -21.53 -0.38
N GLY A 404 44.56 -22.34 0.68
CA GLY A 404 44.91 -21.90 2.04
C GLY A 404 44.12 -20.84 2.81
N GLU A 405 43.09 -20.17 2.28
CA GLU A 405 42.25 -19.26 3.09
C GLU A 405 40.76 -19.51 2.81
N THR A 406 40.10 -20.16 3.77
CA THR A 406 38.64 -20.32 3.76
C THR A 406 37.99 -19.03 4.26
N MET A 407 37.66 -18.11 3.34
CA MET A 407 36.71 -17.05 3.68
C MET A 407 35.34 -17.71 3.94
N SER A 408 34.78 -17.50 5.13
CA SER A 408 33.51 -18.11 5.52
C SER A 408 32.34 -17.33 4.90
N GLU A 409 31.33 -17.99 4.33
CA GLU A 409 30.06 -17.35 3.94
C GLU A 409 29.39 -16.58 5.11
N ARG A 410 29.82 -16.82 6.35
CA ARG A 410 29.35 -16.14 7.56
C ARG A 410 29.83 -14.68 7.68
N ASP A 411 30.73 -14.23 6.82
CA ASP A 411 31.35 -12.90 6.91
C ASP A 411 30.60 -11.83 6.09
N PHE A 412 29.58 -12.21 5.30
CA PHE A 412 28.84 -11.30 4.43
C PHE A 412 27.34 -11.21 4.79
N VAL A 413 26.82 -9.99 4.86
CA VAL A 413 25.40 -9.68 5.01
C VAL A 413 24.89 -9.09 3.70
N VAL A 414 23.87 -9.73 3.13
CA VAL A 414 23.13 -9.17 1.98
C VAL A 414 22.13 -8.14 2.50
N VAL A 415 22.42 -6.86 2.25
CA VAL A 415 21.56 -5.74 2.64
C VAL A 415 20.56 -5.45 1.52
N PRO A 416 19.24 -5.60 1.76
CA PRO A 416 18.24 -5.28 0.77
C PRO A 416 18.28 -3.79 0.41
N THR A 417 18.07 -3.49 -0.87
CA THR A 417 17.98 -2.11 -1.35
C THR A 417 16.85 -1.31 -0.70
N VAL A 418 17.07 -0.01 -0.54
CA VAL A 418 16.06 0.94 -0.03
C VAL A 418 14.96 1.21 -1.08
N PHE A 419 15.27 1.02 -2.36
CA PHE A 419 14.39 1.35 -3.48
C PHE A 419 13.92 0.10 -4.23
N VAL A 420 12.71 0.16 -4.77
CA VAL A 420 12.13 -0.91 -5.59
C VAL A 420 13.01 -1.16 -6.81
N GLY A 421 13.39 -2.42 -7.02
CA GLY A 421 14.17 -2.84 -8.18
C GLY A 421 15.65 -2.49 -8.12
N GLY A 422 16.17 -2.00 -6.99
CA GLY A 422 17.62 -1.86 -6.80
C GLY A 422 18.28 -3.22 -6.53
N ASP A 423 19.54 -3.35 -6.91
CA ASP A 423 20.33 -4.54 -6.59
C ASP A 423 20.69 -4.52 -5.09
N PRO A 424 20.69 -5.68 -4.40
CA PRO A 424 21.12 -5.76 -3.01
C PRO A 424 22.63 -5.52 -2.91
N VAL A 425 23.07 -4.93 -1.80
CA VAL A 425 24.50 -4.70 -1.54
C VAL A 425 25.01 -5.79 -0.61
N VAL A 426 26.12 -6.41 -0.95
CA VAL A 426 26.84 -7.33 -0.07
C VAL A 426 27.79 -6.50 0.79
N SER A 427 27.66 -6.58 2.10
CA SER A 427 28.52 -5.88 3.06
C SER A 427 29.14 -6.87 4.03
N GLU A 428 30.36 -6.60 4.47
CA GLU A 428 30.99 -7.42 5.51
C GLU A 428 30.27 -7.22 6.85
N ALA A 429 30.06 -8.31 7.59
CA ALA A 429 29.29 -8.32 8.84
C ALA A 429 29.87 -7.38 9.93
N ASN A 430 31.13 -6.95 9.80
CA ASN A 430 31.85 -6.13 10.77
C ASN A 430 32.29 -4.75 10.26
N ALA A 431 31.85 -4.30 9.08
CA ALA A 431 32.14 -2.94 8.61
C ALA A 431 31.13 -1.95 9.23
N GLN A 432 31.45 -1.42 10.42
CA GLN A 432 30.77 -0.27 11.04
C GLN A 432 31.26 1.05 10.47
#